data_AF-A0A2K3LXM7-F1
#
_entry.id   AF-A0A2K3LXM7-F1
#
_cell.length_a   1.000
_cell.length_b   1.000
_cell.length_c   1.000
_cell.angle_alpha   90.00
_cell.angle_beta   90.00
_cell.angle_gamma   90.00
#
_symmetry.space_group_name_H-M   'P 1'
#
loop_
_entity.id
_entity.type
_entity.pdbx_description
1 polymer ?
#
loop_
_entity_poly.entity_id
_entity_poly.type
_entity_poly.pdbx_seq_one_letter_code
_entity_poly.pdbx_strand_id
1 'polypeptide(L)' 'DGSEIQGALAEWTADGSEIQGALAEWTGQRTVPNVFIGGNHIGGCDSTMNLQGQGKLVPLLTSAGAVSGKSA' A
#
# COMPACT_ATOMS: atom_id res chain seq x y z
N ASP A 1 29.99 -1.52 18.50
CA ASP A 1 29.88 -0.07 18.81
C ASP A 1 28.53 0.41 18.26
N GLY A 2 27.97 1.53 18.75
CA GLY A 2 26.63 1.99 18.32
C GLY A 2 26.56 2.55 16.90
N SER A 3 27.69 2.60 16.19
CA SER A 3 27.83 3.13 14.83
C SER A 3 27.10 2.28 13.79
N GLU A 4 27.08 0.96 13.96
CA GLU A 4 26.41 0.04 13.02
C GLU A 4 24.87 0.24 13.04
N ILE A 5 24.33 0.50 14.24
CA ILE A 5 22.89 0.78 14.43
C ILE A 5 22.50 2.13 13.79
N GLN A 6 23.36 3.15 13.89
CA GLN A 6 23.11 4.45 13.26
C GLN A 6 23.17 4.39 11.73
N GLY A 7 24.07 3.57 11.17
CA GLY A 7 24.13 3.32 9.73
C GLY A 7 22.85 2.67 9.21
N ALA A 8 22.39 1.59 9.86
CA ALA A 8 21.16 0.89 9.47
C ALA A 8 19.92 1.78 9.56
N LEU A 9 19.79 2.61 10.60
CA LEU A 9 18.66 3.55 10.73
C LEU A 9 18.67 4.62 9.63
N ALA A 10 19.84 5.10 9.22
CA ALA A 10 19.98 6.07 8.15
C ALA A 10 19.57 5.48 6.80
N GLU A 11 20.00 4.25 6.50
CA GLU A 11 19.60 3.50 5.30
C GLU A 11 18.09 3.27 5.25
N TRP A 12 17.49 2.74 6.31
CA TRP A 12 16.04 2.48 6.37
C TRP A 12 15.20 3.76 6.21
N THR A 13 15.69 4.89 6.73
CA THR A 13 15.00 6.18 6.61
C THR A 13 15.15 6.79 5.20
N ALA A 14 16.33 6.62 4.58
CA ALA A 14 16.59 7.05 3.21
C ALA A 14 15.69 6.30 2.22
N ASP A 15 15.68 4.97 2.28
CA ASP A 15 14.84 4.12 1.42
C ASP A 15 13.36 4.45 1.58
N GLY A 16 12.90 4.62 2.82
CA GLY A 16 11.51 4.99 3.09
C GLY A 16 11.12 6.34 2.46
N SER A 17 12.03 7.32 2.48
CA SER A 17 11.80 8.64 1.89
C SER A 17 11.75 8.58 0.36
N GLU A 18 12.66 7.81 -0.25
CA GLU A 18 12.68 7.59 -1.70
C GLU A 18 11.41 6.88 -2.18
N ILE A 19 11.01 5.81 -1.49
CA ILE A 19 9.79 5.05 -1.82
C ILE A 19 8.54 5.93 -1.67
N GLN A 20 8.41 6.71 -0.60
CA GLN A 20 7.28 7.62 -0.44
C GLN A 20 7.27 8.72 -1.50
N GLY A 21 8.45 9.20 -1.92
CA GLY A 21 8.58 10.14 -3.03
C GLY A 21 8.08 9.57 -4.34
N ALA A 22 8.56 8.38 -4.71
CA ALA A 22 8.14 7.67 -5.93
C ALA A 22 6.64 7.34 -5.94
N LEU A 23 6.09 6.90 -4.80
CA LEU A 23 4.64 6.68 -4.67
C LEU A 23 3.84 7.97 -4.83
N ALA A 24 4.29 9.07 -4.24
CA ALA A 24 3.63 10.36 -4.39
C ALA A 24 3.66 10.87 -5.84
N GLU A 25 4.75 10.65 -6.57
CA GLU A 25 4.85 11.00 -7.99
C GLU A 25 3.90 10.15 -8.84
N TRP A 26 3.84 8.84 -8.59
CA TRP A 26 3.04 7.92 -9.39
C TRP A 26 1.55 8.01 -9.10
N THR A 27 1.17 8.12 -7.82
CA THR A 27 -0.24 8.04 -7.38
C THR A 27 -0.85 9.38 -6.98
N GLY A 28 -0.03 10.41 -6.79
CA GLY A 28 -0.44 11.69 -6.19
C GLY A 28 -0.65 11.64 -4.66
N GLN A 29 -0.52 10.46 -4.03
CA GLN A 29 -0.79 10.28 -2.60
C GLN A 29 0.52 10.23 -1.79
N ARG A 30 0.71 11.20 -0.89
CA ARG A 30 1.88 11.27 0.00
C ARG A 30 1.76 10.45 1.29
N THR A 31 0.55 10.00 1.62
CA THR A 31 0.28 9.32 2.89
C THR A 31 0.40 7.80 2.75
N VAL A 32 0.86 7.17 3.81
CA VAL A 32 0.73 5.73 4.00
C VAL A 32 -0.56 5.41 4.76
N PRO A 33 -1.22 4.28 4.48
CA PRO A 33 -0.90 3.32 3.42
C PRO A 33 -1.29 3.83 2.01
N ASN A 34 -0.50 3.48 0.99
CA ASN A 34 -0.88 3.52 -0.44
C ASN A 34 -1.23 2.08 -0.84
N VAL A 35 -2.47 1.83 -1.26
CA VAL A 35 -3.00 0.48 -1.49
C VAL A 35 -3.23 0.23 -2.97
N PHE A 36 -2.79 -0.93 -3.45
CA PHE A 36 -2.93 -1.38 -4.82
C PHE A 36 -3.60 -2.75 -4.89
N ILE A 37 -4.51 -2.95 -5.85
CA ILE A 37 -5.14 -4.25 -6.12
C ILE A 37 -5.03 -4.54 -7.61
N GLY A 38 -4.42 -5.67 -7.97
CA GLY A 38 -4.20 -6.06 -9.36
C GLY A 38 -3.40 -5.02 -10.16
N GLY A 39 -2.45 -4.33 -9.51
CA GLY A 39 -1.64 -3.26 -10.12
C GLY A 39 -2.31 -1.88 -10.16
N ASN A 40 -3.59 -1.76 -9.79
CA ASN A 40 -4.30 -0.48 -9.78
C ASN A 40 -4.24 0.18 -8.40
N HIS A 41 -3.90 1.47 -8.35
CA HIS A 41 -3.96 2.26 -7.13
C HIS A 41 -5.43 2.50 -6.72
N ILE A 42 -5.77 2.18 -5.47
CA ILE A 42 -7.13 2.34 -4.92
C ILE A 42 -7.22 3.40 -3.81
N GLY A 43 -6.11 3.98 -3.37
CA GLY A 43 -6.04 4.99 -2.31
C GLY A 43 -5.48 4.46 -0.99
N GLY A 44 -5.95 4.99 0.13
CA GLY A 44 -5.51 4.60 1.47
C GLY A 44 -6.49 3.73 2.25
N CYS A 45 -6.39 3.81 3.59
CA CYS A 45 -7.26 3.06 4.50
C CYS A 45 -8.75 3.38 4.25
N ASP A 46 -9.10 4.67 4.20
CA ASP A 46 -10.49 5.12 4.01
C ASP A 46 -11.09 4.61 2.71
N SER A 47 -10.34 4.70 1.60
CA SER A 47 -10.79 4.17 0.30
C SER A 47 -11.01 2.67 0.35
N THR A 48 -10.11 1.93 1.01
CA THR A 48 -10.21 0.48 1.15
C THR A 48 -11.44 0.09 1.98
N MET A 49 -11.66 0.77 3.11
CA MET A 49 -12.82 0.53 3.96
C MET A 49 -14.13 0.91 3.27
N ASN A 50 -14.13 1.98 2.48
CA ASN A 50 -15.28 2.37 1.67
C ASN A 50 -15.62 1.31 0.60
N LEU A 51 -14.62 0.75 -0.07
CA LEU A 51 -14.83 -0.36 -1.01
C LEU A 51 -15.41 -1.61 -0.33
N GLN A 52 -14.99 -1.89 0.91
CA GLN A 52 -15.57 -2.98 1.71
C GLN A 52 -17.02 -2.68 2.07
N GLY A 53 -17.33 -1.47 2.56
CA GLY A 53 -18.70 -1.05 2.89
C GLY A 53 -19.65 -1.06 1.69
N GLN A 54 -19.13 -0.82 0.48
CA GLN A 54 -19.88 -0.93 -0.77
C GLN A 54 -19.97 -2.37 -1.32
N GLY A 55 -19.37 -3.36 -0.66
CA GLY A 55 -19.31 -4.74 -1.15
C GLY A 55 -18.46 -4.92 -2.41
N LYS A 56 -17.61 -3.96 -2.77
CA LYS A 56 -16.80 -3.95 -4.00
C LYS A 56 -15.39 -4.50 -3.81
N LEU A 57 -14.89 -4.56 -2.56
CA LEU A 57 -13.54 -5.01 -2.27
C LEU A 57 -13.31 -6.49 -2.64
N VAL A 58 -14.19 -7.39 -2.22
CA VAL A 58 -14.06 -8.84 -2.52
C VAL A 58 -14.10 -9.12 -4.04
N PRO A 59 -15.00 -8.51 -4.84
CA PRO A 59 -14.93 -8.61 -6.30
C PRO A 59 -13.59 -8.19 -6.91
N LEU A 60 -12.98 -7.10 -6.42
CA LEU A 60 -11.67 -6.64 -6.89
C LEU A 60 -10.56 -7.63 -6.53
N LEU A 61 -10.57 -8.14 -5.30
CA LEU A 61 -9.61 -9.14 -4.83
C LEU A 61 -9.74 -10.46 -5.60
N THR A 62 -10.97 -10.90 -5.88
CA THR A 62 -11.24 -12.09 -6.70
C THR A 62 -10.71 -11.90 -8.12
N SER A 63 -10.97 -10.74 -8.73
CA SER A 63 -10.49 -10.41 -10.08
C SER A 63 -8.96 -10.35 -10.16
N ALA A 64 -8.31 -9.92 -9.06
CA ALA A 64 -6.85 -9.94 -8.93
C ALA A 64 -6.28 -11.33 -8.58
N GLY A 65 -7.12 -12.36 -8.44
CA GLY A 65 -6.70 -13.71 -8.06
C GLY A 65 -6.22 -13.86 -6.61
N ALA A 66 -6.45 -12.84 -5.77
CA ALA A 66 -6.00 -12.84 -4.38
C ALA A 66 -6.86 -13.74 -3.47
N VAL A 67 -8.12 -13.98 -3.86
CA VAL A 67 -9.04 -14.87 -3.16
C VAL A 67 -9.82 -15.73 -4.15
N SER A 68 -9.95 -17.02 -3.85
CA SER A 68 -10.84 -17.92 -4.60
C SER A 68 -12.28 -17.61 -4.22
N GLY A 69 -13.14 -17.34 -5.20
CA GLY A 69 -14.54 -16.96 -5.00
C GLY A 69 -15.32 -17.98 -4.17
N LYS A 70 -15.28 -17.81 -2.85
CA LYS A 70 -16.18 -18.42 -1.87
C LYS A 70 -16.19 -17.50 -0.65
N SER A 71 -17.12 -16.55 -0.66
CA SER A 71 -17.57 -15.93 0.58
C SER A 71 -18.58 -16.90 1.21
N ALA A 72 -18.35 -17.25 2.48
CA ALA A 72 -19.29 -17.97 3.32
C ALA A 72 -20.58 -17.17 3.51
#